data_AF-A0A845C3R9-F1
#
_entry.id   AF-A0A845C3R9-F1
#
_cell.length_a   1.000
_cell.length_b   1.000
_cell.length_c   1.000
_cell.angle_alpha   90.00
_cell.angle_beta   90.00
_cell.angle_gamma   90.00
#
_symmetry.space_group_name_H-M   'P 1'
#
loop_
_entity.id
_entity.type
_entity.pdbx_description
1 polymer ?
#
loop_
_entity_poly.entity_id
_entity_poly.type
_entity_poly.pdbx_seq_one_letter_code
_entity_poly.pdbx_strand_id
1 'polypeptide(L)' 'MNKGQMLGARLPLELVRDLELIEEIEQTDRSSIARQLLAKAVRKWKLENYARQYGDGKLTLARTAHDAGMSL' A
#
# COMPACT_ATOMS: atom_id res chain seq x y z
N MET A 1 16.04 -7.70 -13.16
CA MET A 1 15.03 -6.66 -13.51
C MET A 1 13.77 -6.94 -12.70
N ASN A 2 13.40 -6.07 -11.75
CA ASN A 2 12.11 -6.18 -11.08
C ASN A 2 11.02 -5.83 -12.10
N LYS A 3 10.17 -6.79 -12.49
CA LYS A 3 9.12 -6.56 -13.48
C LYS A 3 8.03 -5.68 -12.86
N GLY A 4 7.97 -4.41 -13.26
CA GLY A 4 6.86 -3.52 -12.95
C GLY A 4 5.84 -3.51 -14.09
N GLN A 5 4.55 -3.34 -13.77
CA GLN A 5 3.49 -3.10 -14.75
C GLN A 5 2.96 -1.68 -14.58
N MET A 6 2.68 -0.99 -15.69
CA MET A 6 2.13 0.36 -15.66
C MET A 6 0.66 0.34 -15.22
N LEU A 7 0.31 1.19 -14.26
CA LEU A 7 -1.06 1.42 -13.80
C LEU A 7 -1.45 2.86 -14.15
N GLY A 8 -2.44 3.03 -15.03
CA GLY A 8 -3.05 4.33 -15.30
C GLY A 8 -4.28 4.53 -14.43
N ALA A 9 -4.35 5.65 -13.69
CA ALA A 9 -5.51 6.01 -12.87
C ALA A 9 -5.75 7.52 -12.93
N ARG A 10 -7.02 7.93 -13.01
CA ARG A 10 -7.41 9.33 -12.85
C ARG A 10 -7.47 9.65 -11.37
N LEU A 11 -6.76 10.69 -10.95
CA LEU A 11 -6.73 11.14 -9.56
C LEU A 11 -7.49 12.45 -9.39
N PRO A 12 -8.15 12.68 -8.25
CA PRO A 12 -8.66 14.01 -7.88
C PRO A 12 -7.53 15.03 -7.87
N LEU A 13 -7.82 16.27 -8.26
CA LEU A 13 -6.82 17.34 -8.33
C LEU A 13 -6.10 17.56 -6.99
N GLU A 14 -6.80 17.42 -5.88
CA GLU A 14 -6.22 17.61 -4.54
C GLU A 14 -5.11 16.62 -4.27
N LEU A 15 -5.34 15.34 -4.59
CA LEU A 15 -4.33 14.30 -4.41
C LEU A 15 -3.12 14.51 -5.32
N VAL A 16 -3.32 15.07 -6.52
CA VAL A 16 -2.19 15.43 -7.41
C VAL A 16 -1.34 16.53 -6.77
N ARG A 17 -1.97 17.56 -6.19
CA ARG A 17 -1.26 18.64 -5.48
C ARG A 17 -0.49 18.14 -4.26
N ASP A 18 -1.08 17.23 -3.49
CA ASP A 18 -0.41 16.62 -2.35
C ASP A 18 0.83 15.82 -2.78
N LEU A 19 0.73 15.08 -3.89
CA LEU A 19 1.86 14.34 -4.45
C LEU A 19 2.98 15.26 -4.95
N GLU A 20 2.64 16.41 -5.53
CA GLU A 20 3.60 17.43 -5.98
C GLU A 20 4.34 18.06 -4.81
N LEU A 21 3.64 18.39 -3.72
CA LEU A 21 4.26 18.88 -2.50
C LEU A 21 5.24 17.86 -1.90
N ILE A 22 4.87 16.57 -1.88
CA ILE A 22 5.77 15.51 -1.38
C ILE A 22 6.98 15.35 -2.30
N GLU A 23 6.80 15.47 -3.62
CA GLU A 23 7.88 15.46 -4.61
C GLU A 23 8.90 16.57 -4.35
N GLU A 24 8.43 17.79 -4.06
CA GLU A 24 9.28 18.93 -3.69
C GLU A 24 10.04 18.69 -2.37
N ILE A 25 9.40 18.09 -1.37
CA ILE A 25 10.02 17.86 -0.05
C ILE A 25 11.03 16.72 -0.09
N GLU A 26 10.65 15.58 -0.67
CA GLU A 26 11.44 14.34 -0.68
C GLU A 26 12.49 14.32 -1.78
N GLN A 27 12.47 15.29 -2.71
CA GLN A 27 13.40 15.39 -3.85
C GLN A 27 13.48 14.09 -4.65
N THR A 28 12.33 13.45 -4.89
CA THR A 28 12.23 12.17 -5.60
C THR A 28 11.05 12.17 -6.56
N ASP A 29 11.13 11.36 -7.63
CA ASP A 29 10.13 11.39 -8.70
C ASP A 29 8.74 10.96 -8.23
N ARG A 30 7.72 11.56 -8.83
CA ARG A 30 6.30 11.30 -8.54
C ARG A 30 5.91 9.82 -8.60
N SER A 31 6.46 9.05 -9.55
CA SER A 31 6.13 7.63 -9.68
C SER A 31 6.69 6.82 -8.52
N SER A 32 7.87 7.20 -8.01
CA SER A 32 8.46 6.59 -6.82
C SER A 32 7.69 6.91 -5.55
N ILE A 33 7.25 8.17 -5.38
CA ILE A 33 6.38 8.56 -4.26
C ILE A 33 5.06 7.80 -4.32
N ALA A 34 4.38 7.82 -5.48
CA ALA A 34 3.10 7.14 -5.65
C ALA A 34 3.22 5.65 -5.36
N ARG A 35 4.27 4.99 -5.85
CA ARG A 35 4.54 3.57 -5.59
C ARG A 35 4.77 3.29 -4.11
N GLN A 36 5.54 4.13 -3.43
CA GLN A 36 5.81 4.00 -1.99
C GLN A 36 4.55 4.18 -1.16
N LEU A 37 3.77 5.24 -1.42
CA LEU A 37 2.53 5.53 -0.71
C LEU A 37 1.49 4.43 -0.95
N LEU A 38 1.34 3.98 -2.19
CA LEU A 38 0.42 2.89 -2.54
C LEU A 38 0.84 1.58 -1.86
N ALA A 39 2.14 1.26 -1.82
CA ALA A 39 2.64 0.07 -1.12
C ALA A 39 2.33 0.13 0.39
N LYS A 40 2.48 1.29 1.03
CA LYS A 40 2.11 1.49 2.44
C LYS A 40 0.60 1.30 2.65
N ALA A 41 -0.22 1.89 1.79
CA ALA A 41 -1.68 1.75 1.85
C ALA A 41 -2.14 0.29 1.69
N VAL A 42 -1.57 -0.44 0.72
CA VAL A 42 -1.88 -1.86 0.48
C VAL A 42 -1.48 -2.73 1.68
N ARG A 43 -0.31 -2.47 2.30
CA ARG A 43 0.10 -3.19 3.52
C ARG A 43 -0.89 -2.97 4.66
N LYS A 44 -1.30 -1.72 4.89
CA LYS A 44 -2.31 -1.39 5.91
C LYS A 44 -3.64 -2.10 5.63
N TRP A 45 -4.12 -2.04 4.39
CA TRP A 45 -5.36 -2.72 4.00
C TRP A 45 -5.28 -4.24 4.23
N LYS A 46 -4.16 -4.88 3.87
CA LYS A 46 -3.94 -6.31 4.11
C LYS A 46 -4.05 -6.63 5.60
N LEU A 47 -3.35 -5.87 6.45
CA LEU A 47 -3.37 -6.07 7.89
C LEU A 47 -4.79 -6.01 8.45
N GLU A 48 -5.53 -4.94 8.13
CA GLU A 48 -6.91 -4.75 8.58
C GLU A 48 -7.85 -5.86 8.09
N ASN A 49 -7.70 -6.28 6.83
CA ASN A 49 -8.51 -7.32 6.22
C ASN A 49 -8.26 -8.70 6.83
N TYR A 50 -6.99 -9.09 7.02
CA TYR A 50 -6.67 -10.40 7.59
C TYR A 50 -6.92 -10.49 9.09
N ALA A 51 -6.75 -9.38 9.83
CA ALA A 51 -7.16 -9.30 11.22
C ALA A 51 -8.68 -9.52 11.37
N ARG A 52 -9.50 -8.91 10.50
CA ARG A 52 -10.95 -9.12 10.49
C ARG A 52 -11.31 -10.59 10.20
N GLN A 53 -10.68 -11.18 9.19
CA GLN A 53 -10.93 -12.58 8.84
C GLN A 53 -10.53 -13.56 9.96
N TYR A 54 -9.47 -13.25 10.72
CA TYR A 54 -9.13 -14.02 11.92
C TYR A 54 -10.21 -13.90 13.00
N GLY A 55 -10.68 -12.68 13.29
CA GLY A 55 -11.76 -12.42 14.24
C GLY A 55 -13.07 -13.13 13.88
N ASP A 56 -13.35 -13.26 12.58
CA ASP A 56 -14.50 -14.02 12.06
C ASP A 56 -14.30 -15.55 12.08
N GLY A 57 -13.15 -16.05 12.54
CA GLY A 57 -12.80 -17.48 12.55
C GLY A 57 -12.49 -18.07 11.18
N LYS A 58 -12.34 -17.25 10.13
CA LYS A 58 -12.08 -17.68 8.75
C LYS A 58 -10.62 -18.02 8.48
N LEU A 59 -9.71 -17.49 9.29
CA LEU A 59 -8.27 -17.72 9.19
C LEU A 59 -7.68 -18.09 10.55
N THR A 60 -6.57 -18.81 10.53
CA THR A 60 -5.75 -19.07 11.73
C THR A 60 -4.77 -17.92 11.96
N LEU A 61 -4.30 -17.74 13.19
CA LEU A 61 -3.36 -16.66 13.54
C LEU A 61 -2.08 -16.71 12.70
N ALA A 62 -1.50 -17.91 12.53
CA ALA A 62 -0.31 -18.11 11.72
C ALA A 62 -0.53 -17.74 10.24
N ARG A 63 -1.70 -18.08 9.68
CA ARG A 63 -2.03 -17.72 8.30
C ARG A 63 -2.30 -16.22 8.14
N THR A 64 -2.96 -15.61 9.11
CA THR A 64 -3.17 -14.16 9.16
C THR A 64 -1.85 -13.39 9.22
N ALA A 65 -0.91 -13.84 10.06
CA ALA A 65 0.42 -13.24 10.14
C ALA A 65 1.15 -13.34 8.79
N HIS A 66 1.20 -14.54 8.19
CA HIS A 66 1.82 -14.74 6.88
C HIS A 66 1.22 -13.87 5.78
N ASP A 67 -0.11 -13.89 5.64
CA ASP A 67 -0.81 -13.20 4.55
C ASP A 67 -0.76 -11.66 4.70
N ALA A 68 -0.70 -11.15 5.94
CA ALA A 68 -0.47 -9.75 6.25
C ALA A 68 1.00 -9.30 6.05
N GLY A 69 1.92 -10.24 5.78
CA GLY A 69 3.36 -9.96 5.65
C GLY A 69 4.02 -9.67 7.00
N MET A 70 3.53 -10.29 8.06
CA MET A 70 4.07 -10.24 9.43
C MET A 70 4.75 -11.57 9.78
N SER A 71 5.76 -11.51 10.65
CA SER A 71 6.29 -12.71 11.31
C SER A 71 5.44 -13.05 12.53
N LEU A 72 5.31 -14.34 12.84
CA LEU A 72 4.66 -14.83 14.05
C LEU A 72 5.66 -14.86 15.22
#